data_AF-A0A0P0M6J4-F1
#
_entry.id   AF-A0A0P0M6J4-F1
#
_cell.length_a   1.000
_cell.length_b   1.000
_cell.length_c   1.000
_cell.angle_alpha   90.00
_cell.angle_beta   90.00
_cell.angle_gamma   90.00
#
_symmetry.space_group_name_H-M   'P 1'
#
loop_
_entity.id
_entity.type
_entity.pdbx_description
1 polymer ?
#
loop_
_entity_poly.entity_id
_entity_poly.type
_entity_poly.pdbx_seq_one_letter_code
_entity_poly.pdbx_strand_id
1 'polypeptide(L)'
;GMNQRNGTDVDAANTMKVFSNLGYKVKIYNDQTVDQMKQVLIAVSKEDHSGSASFVCVLLSHGDEGVFFGTDGSVELKQLTSLFRGDRCKSLVGKPKLFFIQACRGTDLDPGIETDSGADHIKIPVEADFLYA
;
A
#
# COMPACT_ATOMS: atom_id res chain seq x y z
N GLY A 1 -3.13 -17.62 13.64
CA GLY A 1 -3.76 -17.07 12.43
C GLY A 1 -3.99 -15.59 12.63
N MET A 2 -4.04 -14.80 11.56
CA MET A 2 -4.29 -13.37 11.65
C MET A 2 -5.79 -13.07 11.86
N ASN A 3 -6.12 -12.01 12.59
CA ASN A 3 -7.50 -11.59 12.84
C ASN A 3 -8.09 -10.84 11.64
N GLN A 4 -9.43 -10.76 11.56
CA GLN A 4 -10.12 -9.95 10.55
C GLN A 4 -9.77 -8.46 10.67
N ARG A 5 -9.52 -7.80 9.54
CA ARG A 5 -9.21 -6.35 9.48
C ARG A 5 -10.47 -5.52 9.33
N ASN A 6 -11.24 -5.42 10.41
CA ASN A 6 -12.45 -4.60 10.44
C ASN A 6 -12.18 -3.16 9.99
N GLY A 7 -13.00 -2.64 9.08
CA GLY A 7 -12.85 -1.30 8.50
C GLY A 7 -12.06 -1.25 7.19
N THR A 8 -11.34 -2.31 6.80
CA THR A 8 -10.55 -2.28 5.55
C THR A 8 -11.41 -2.10 4.29
N ASP A 9 -12.69 -2.49 4.32
CA ASP A 9 -13.61 -2.28 3.19
C ASP A 9 -13.92 -0.79 2.99
N VAL A 10 -13.97 -0.02 4.09
CA VAL A 10 -14.16 1.42 4.06
C VAL A 10 -12.92 2.10 3.48
N ASP A 11 -11.73 1.67 3.90
CA ASP A 11 -10.46 2.15 3.35
C ASP A 11 -10.35 1.87 1.84
N ALA A 12 -10.71 0.66 1.41
CA ALA A 12 -10.71 0.26 0.01
C ALA A 12 -11.70 1.12 -0.81
N ALA A 13 -12.91 1.34 -0.31
CA ALA A 13 -13.91 2.18 -0.97
C ALA A 13 -13.46 3.66 -1.08
N ASN A 14 -12.88 4.21 -0.02
CA ASN A 14 -12.35 5.58 -0.03
C ASN A 14 -11.17 5.72 -0.99
N THR A 15 -10.25 4.76 -0.97
CA THR A 15 -9.11 4.70 -1.89
C THR A 15 -9.58 4.66 -3.34
N MET A 16 -10.53 3.78 -3.65
CA MET A 16 -11.12 3.69 -4.98
C MET A 16 -11.73 5.03 -5.40
N LYS A 17 -12.55 5.64 -4.55
CA LYS A 17 -13.18 6.93 -4.83
C LYS A 17 -12.14 8.03 -5.12
N VAL A 18 -11.10 8.14 -4.29
CA VAL A 18 -10.05 9.15 -4.46
C VAL A 18 -9.30 8.93 -5.78
N PHE A 19 -8.79 7.73 -6.03
CA PHE A 19 -8.01 7.49 -7.24
C PHE A 19 -8.85 7.50 -8.53
N SER A 20 -10.12 7.09 -8.47
CA SER A 20 -11.05 7.30 -9.59
C SER A 20 -11.28 8.79 -9.88
N ASN A 21 -11.44 9.63 -8.85
CA ASN A 21 -11.57 11.09 -9.04
C ASN A 21 -10.29 11.73 -9.59
N LEU A 22 -9.12 11.17 -9.29
CA LEU A 22 -7.84 11.58 -9.87
C LEU A 22 -7.62 11.03 -11.30
N GLY A 23 -8.60 10.34 -11.88
CA GLY A 23 -8.55 9.84 -13.26
C GLY A 23 -7.89 8.47 -13.44
N TYR A 24 -7.60 7.75 -12.37
CA TYR A 24 -7.05 6.39 -12.48
C TYR A 24 -8.14 5.37 -12.82
N LYS A 25 -7.78 4.39 -13.65
CA LYS A 25 -8.55 3.16 -13.83
C LYS A 25 -8.26 2.20 -12.68
N VAL A 26 -9.14 2.18 -11.67
CA VAL A 26 -8.95 1.37 -10.45
C VAL A 26 -9.48 -0.05 -10.64
N LYS A 27 -8.73 -1.04 -10.17
CA LYS A 27 -9.15 -2.45 -10.03
C LYS A 27 -8.97 -2.86 -8.56
N ILE A 28 -9.95 -3.55 -7.98
CA ILE A 28 -9.92 -4.02 -6.58
C ILE A 28 -9.80 -5.54 -6.54
N TYR A 29 -8.98 -6.04 -5.63
CA TYR A 29 -8.77 -7.48 -5.38
C TYR A 29 -8.86 -7.72 -3.87
N ASN A 30 -9.83 -8.51 -3.43
CA ASN A 30 -10.08 -8.79 -2.01
C ASN A 30 -9.55 -10.17 -1.62
N ASP A 31 -9.08 -10.30 -0.37
CA ASP A 31 -8.73 -11.57 0.27
C ASP A 31 -7.83 -12.49 -0.57
N GLN A 32 -6.79 -11.90 -1.17
CA GLN A 32 -5.87 -12.61 -2.04
C GLN A 32 -4.90 -13.48 -1.23
N THR A 33 -4.65 -14.70 -1.70
CA THR A 33 -3.48 -15.48 -1.29
C THR A 33 -2.19 -14.82 -1.78
N VAL A 34 -1.05 -15.22 -1.23
CA VAL A 34 0.27 -14.75 -1.69
C VAL A 34 0.45 -14.98 -3.20
N ASP A 35 0.09 -16.16 -3.69
CA ASP A 35 0.24 -16.48 -5.11
C ASP A 35 -0.73 -15.68 -5.99
N GLN A 36 -1.97 -15.46 -5.55
CA GLN A 36 -2.91 -14.61 -6.26
C GLN A 36 -2.42 -13.16 -6.36
N MET A 37 -1.91 -12.58 -5.26
CA MET A 37 -1.30 -11.24 -5.29
C MET A 37 -0.14 -11.15 -6.28
N LYS A 38 0.76 -12.15 -6.25
CA LYS A 38 1.89 -12.22 -7.20
C LYS A 38 1.39 -12.28 -8.63
N GLN A 39 0.40 -13.13 -8.93
CA GLN A 39 -0.15 -13.25 -10.28
C GLN A 39 -0.77 -11.95 -10.78
N VAL A 40 -1.55 -11.26 -9.95
CA VAL A 40 -2.13 -9.96 -10.27
C VAL A 40 -1.03 -8.95 -10.59
N LEU A 41 -0.04 -8.78 -9.71
CA LEU A 41 1.02 -7.79 -9.93
C LEU A 41 1.95 -8.15 -11.09
N ILE A 42 2.21 -9.43 -11.33
CA ILE A 42 2.95 -9.89 -12.52
C ILE A 42 2.17 -9.53 -13.78
N ALA A 43 0.86 -9.80 -13.82
CA ALA A 43 0.03 -9.46 -14.97
C ALA A 43 0.05 -7.94 -15.23
N VAL A 44 -0.17 -7.12 -14.20
CA VAL A 44 -0.12 -5.66 -14.32
C VAL A 44 1.27 -5.17 -14.74
N SER A 45 2.36 -5.73 -14.22
CA SER A 45 3.73 -5.35 -14.61
C SER A 45 4.04 -5.61 -16.10
N LYS A 46 3.28 -6.52 -16.74
CA LYS A 46 3.40 -6.89 -18.16
C LYS A 46 2.42 -6.15 -19.07
N GLU A 47 1.49 -5.37 -18.51
CA GLU A 47 0.60 -4.50 -19.31
C GLU A 47 1.42 -3.40 -20.01
N ASP A 48 0.90 -2.87 -21.11
CA ASP A 48 1.49 -1.70 -21.77
C ASP A 48 1.01 -0.41 -21.11
N HIS A 49 1.87 0.17 -20.28
CA HIS A 49 1.66 1.44 -19.60
C HIS A 49 2.09 2.65 -20.42
N SER A 50 2.44 2.51 -21.70
CA SER A 50 3.00 3.60 -22.51
C SER A 50 2.08 4.82 -22.59
N GLY A 51 0.76 4.60 -22.61
CA GLY A 51 -0.27 5.64 -22.56
C GLY A 51 -0.61 6.19 -21.16
N SER A 52 -0.06 5.61 -20.09
CA SER A 52 -0.30 6.03 -18.70
C SER A 52 0.74 7.06 -18.25
N ALA A 53 0.34 8.03 -17.43
CA ALA A 53 1.28 9.00 -16.84
C ALA A 53 2.04 8.43 -15.62
N SER A 54 1.39 7.54 -14.86
CA SER A 54 1.88 6.99 -13.59
C SER A 54 1.20 5.65 -13.29
N PHE A 55 1.74 4.93 -12.31
CA PHE A 55 1.16 3.73 -11.72
C PHE A 55 0.97 3.91 -10.21
N VAL A 56 -0.14 3.39 -9.69
CA VAL A 56 -0.48 3.38 -8.25
C VAL A 56 -0.85 1.95 -7.84
N CYS A 57 -0.28 1.50 -6.72
CA CYS A 57 -0.66 0.25 -6.06
C CYS A 57 -0.94 0.53 -4.59
N VAL A 58 -2.13 0.18 -4.12
CA VAL A 58 -2.50 0.29 -2.70
C VAL A 58 -2.63 -1.10 -2.12
N LEU A 59 -1.89 -1.36 -1.03
CA LEU A 59 -1.79 -2.66 -0.38
C LEU A 59 -2.34 -2.54 1.04
N LEU A 60 -3.44 -3.23 1.34
CA LEU A 60 -4.12 -3.19 2.63
C LEU A 60 -4.13 -4.60 3.25
N SER A 61 -3.30 -4.87 4.26
CA SER A 61 -3.28 -6.17 4.94
C SER A 61 -2.60 -6.09 6.30
N HIS A 62 -2.39 -7.24 6.93
CA HIS A 62 -1.39 -7.38 7.98
C HIS A 62 0.00 -7.34 7.36
N GLY A 63 0.98 -7.01 8.19
CA GLY A 63 2.38 -6.93 7.82
C GLY A 63 3.25 -7.16 9.04
N ASP A 64 4.54 -7.22 8.76
CA ASP A 64 5.60 -7.10 9.74
C ASP A 64 6.79 -6.43 9.03
N GLU A 65 7.93 -6.28 9.69
CA GLU A 65 9.11 -5.65 9.10
C GLU A 65 9.48 -6.29 7.73
N GLY A 66 9.28 -5.54 6.65
CA GLY A 66 9.60 -5.95 5.28
C GLY A 66 8.65 -6.98 4.63
N VAL A 67 7.61 -7.43 5.33
CA VAL A 67 6.70 -8.48 4.85
C VAL A 67 5.24 -8.04 4.81
N PHE A 68 4.50 -8.60 3.87
CA PHE A 68 3.08 -8.34 3.64
C PHE A 68 2.31 -9.66 3.61
N PHE A 69 1.13 -9.71 4.24
CA PHE A 69 0.37 -10.95 4.37
C PHE A 69 -0.68 -11.10 3.27
N GLY A 70 -0.70 -12.29 2.65
CA GLY A 70 -1.89 -12.83 1.99
C GLY A 70 -2.75 -13.61 2.99
N THR A 71 -3.83 -14.20 2.50
CA THR A 71 -4.73 -15.01 3.34
C THR A 71 -4.11 -16.32 3.84
N ASP A 72 -3.04 -16.79 3.19
CA ASP A 72 -2.39 -18.09 3.42
C ASP A 72 -0.96 -17.99 3.96
N GLY A 73 -0.38 -16.79 4.04
CA GLY A 73 1.01 -16.61 4.48
C GLY A 73 1.53 -15.21 4.23
N SER A 74 2.85 -15.04 4.26
CA SER A 74 3.51 -13.76 4.00
C SER A 74 4.39 -13.80 2.76
N VAL A 75 4.67 -12.61 2.23
CA VAL A 75 5.60 -12.38 1.13
C VAL A 75 6.42 -11.13 1.42
N GLU A 76 7.68 -11.12 1.00
CA GLU A 76 8.50 -9.91 1.06
C GLU A 76 7.88 -8.82 0.19
N LEU A 77 7.65 -7.65 0.79
CA LEU A 77 7.10 -6.50 0.07
C LEU A 77 8.00 -6.12 -1.13
N LYS A 78 9.32 -6.26 -0.97
CA LYS A 78 10.31 -6.04 -2.04
C LYS A 78 10.09 -6.95 -3.24
N GLN A 79 9.61 -8.18 -3.07
CA GLN A 79 9.31 -9.06 -4.21
C GLN A 79 8.18 -8.48 -5.05
N LEU A 80 7.12 -7.98 -4.40
CA LEU A 80 5.97 -7.37 -5.07
C LEU A 80 6.35 -6.08 -5.80
N THR A 81 7.02 -5.15 -5.12
CA THR A 81 7.40 -3.85 -5.71
C THR A 81 8.48 -3.98 -6.78
N SER A 82 9.37 -4.98 -6.67
CA SER A 82 10.45 -5.19 -7.64
C SER A 82 9.97 -5.54 -9.05
N LEU A 83 8.74 -6.03 -9.20
CA LEU A 83 8.12 -6.32 -10.50
C LEU A 83 8.03 -5.07 -11.38
N PHE A 84 7.98 -3.88 -10.78
CA PHE A 84 7.82 -2.60 -11.46
C PHE A 84 9.12 -1.81 -11.65
N ARG A 85 10.29 -2.41 -11.35
CA ARG A 85 11.58 -1.79 -11.63
C ARG A 85 11.76 -1.52 -13.13
N GLY A 86 12.53 -0.49 -13.49
CA GLY A 86 12.74 -0.08 -14.88
C GLY A 86 13.47 -1.11 -15.76
N ASP A 87 14.15 -2.09 -15.18
CA ASP A 87 14.70 -3.24 -15.90
C ASP A 87 13.64 -4.30 -16.24
N ARG A 88 12.50 -4.33 -15.53
CA ARG A 88 11.45 -5.36 -15.66
C ARG A 88 10.13 -4.84 -16.25
N CYS A 89 9.73 -3.62 -15.93
CA CYS A 89 8.53 -2.97 -16.46
C CYS A 89 8.92 -1.73 -17.29
N LYS A 90 9.25 -1.97 -18.56
CA LYS A 90 9.83 -0.95 -19.46
C LYS A 90 8.89 0.21 -19.77
N SER A 91 7.60 -0.06 -19.92
CA SER A 91 6.55 0.94 -20.21
C SER A 91 6.31 1.94 -19.07
N LEU A 92 6.84 1.66 -17.86
CA LEU A 92 6.85 2.56 -16.69
C LEU A 92 8.21 3.21 -16.40
N VAL A 93 9.22 3.06 -17.28
CA VAL A 93 10.50 3.78 -17.14
C VAL A 93 10.26 5.29 -17.27
N GLY A 94 10.87 6.08 -16.38
CA GLY A 94 10.66 7.53 -16.32
C GLY A 94 9.31 7.97 -15.73
N LYS A 95 8.41 7.04 -15.40
CA LYS A 95 7.09 7.33 -14.84
C LYS A 95 7.02 7.06 -13.33
N PRO A 96 6.30 7.86 -12.54
CA PRO A 96 6.10 7.60 -11.11
C PRO A 96 5.41 6.25 -10.86
N LYS A 97 5.89 5.52 -9.85
CA LYS A 97 5.35 4.23 -9.37
C LYS A 97 5.10 4.39 -7.88
N LEU A 98 3.85 4.68 -7.53
CA LEU A 98 3.45 5.01 -6.16
C LEU A 98 2.91 3.74 -5.50
N PHE A 99 3.49 3.37 -4.37
CA PHE A 99 2.99 2.30 -3.52
C PHE A 99 2.50 2.93 -2.22
N PHE A 100 1.29 2.58 -1.80
CA PHE A 100 0.73 2.99 -0.51
C PHE A 100 0.45 1.72 0.28
N ILE A 101 1.16 1.51 1.38
CA ILE A 101 1.12 0.26 2.13
C ILE A 101 0.53 0.49 3.51
N GLN A 102 -0.72 0.07 3.70
CA GLN A 102 -1.34 -0.03 5.02
C GLN A 102 -1.12 -1.43 5.56
N ALA A 103 -0.04 -1.59 6.33
CA ALA A 103 0.30 -2.82 7.04
C ALA A 103 1.18 -2.50 8.25
N CYS A 104 1.15 -3.36 9.28
CA CYS A 104 2.10 -3.24 10.37
C CYS A 104 3.53 -3.44 9.85
N ARG A 105 4.51 -2.83 10.52
CA ARG A 105 5.95 -2.92 10.17
C ARG A 105 6.81 -3.33 11.37
N GLY A 106 6.16 -3.94 12.35
CA GLY A 106 6.69 -4.20 13.68
C GLY A 106 5.60 -3.99 14.74
N THR A 107 5.99 -4.07 16.01
CA THR A 107 5.08 -3.95 17.16
C THR A 107 5.34 -2.71 18.02
N ASP A 108 6.31 -1.88 17.65
CA ASP A 108 6.65 -0.67 18.39
C ASP A 108 5.49 0.33 18.32
N LEU A 109 5.23 0.95 19.47
CA LEU A 109 4.19 1.96 19.62
C LEU A 109 4.84 3.32 19.83
N ASP A 110 4.45 4.30 19.03
CA ASP A 110 4.80 5.69 19.27
C ASP A 110 3.93 6.23 20.42
N PRO A 111 4.52 6.63 21.56
CA PRO A 111 3.74 7.16 22.69
C PRO A 111 3.10 8.52 22.38
N GLY A 112 3.52 9.18 21.28
CA GLY A 112 3.18 10.54 20.92
C GLY A 112 3.81 11.56 21.87
N ILE A 113 3.61 12.84 21.55
CA ILE A 113 3.99 13.95 22.42
C ILE A 113 2.80 14.90 22.61
N GLU A 114 2.68 15.45 23.83
CA GLU A 114 1.69 16.49 24.14
C GLU A 114 2.24 17.85 23.70
N THR A 115 1.39 18.67 23.08
CA THR A 115 1.76 20.04 22.70
C THR A 115 1.23 21.03 23.72
N ASP A 116 2.02 22.07 24.04
CA ASP A 116 1.69 23.09 25.05
C ASP A 116 0.52 24.03 24.64
N SER A 117 -0.15 23.77 23.52
CA SER A 117 -1.24 24.61 23.02
C SER A 117 -2.57 24.14 23.60
N GLY A 118 -2.99 24.78 24.69
CA GLY A 118 -4.23 24.46 25.40
C GLY A 118 -5.50 24.62 24.54
N ALA A 119 -6.05 23.50 24.08
CA ALA A 119 -7.45 23.08 24.17
C ALA A 119 -7.60 21.82 23.29
N ASP A 120 -8.09 20.74 23.90
CA ASP A 120 -8.21 19.37 23.41
C ASP A 120 -6.90 18.56 23.34
N HIS A 121 -6.92 17.41 24.03
CA HIS A 121 -5.82 16.44 24.13
C HIS A 121 -5.55 15.76 22.78
N ILE A 122 -4.91 16.47 21.85
CA ILE A 122 -4.44 15.92 20.58
C ILE A 122 -3.01 15.42 20.80
N LYS A 123 -2.83 14.10 20.86
CA LYS A 123 -1.50 13.48 20.83
C LYS A 123 -1.04 13.39 19.39
N ILE A 124 0.06 14.06 19.07
CA ILE A 124 0.69 14.01 17.75
C ILE A 124 1.73 12.87 17.79
N PRO A 125 1.73 11.95 16.81
CA PRO A 125 2.83 11.00 16.63
C PRO A 125 4.16 11.74 16.48
N VAL A 126 5.22 11.24 17.11
CA VAL A 126 6.57 11.85 17.06
C VAL A 126 7.10 11.91 15.62
N GLU A 127 6.70 10.96 14.76
CA GLU A 127 7.12 10.91 13.36
C GLU A 127 6.12 11.53 12.37
N ALA A 128 5.18 12.39 12.81
CA ALA A 128 4.14 12.96 11.94
C ALA A 128 4.66 13.79 10.74
N ASP A 129 5.91 14.26 10.79
CA ASP A 129 6.56 15.01 9.70
C ASP A 129 7.23 14.11 8.65
N PHE A 130 7.29 12.79 8.88
CA PHE A 130 7.93 11.84 7.98
C PHE A 130 6.88 11.01 7.22
N LEU A 131 6.82 11.19 5.90
CA LEU A 131 5.99 10.33 5.06
C LEU A 131 6.73 9.03 4.76
N TYR A 132 6.44 8.00 5.54
CA TYR A 132 6.73 6.61 5.18
C TYR A 132 5.52 6.03 4.43
N ALA A 133 5.50 6.17 3.10
CA ALA A 133 4.51 5.55 2.22
C ALA A 133 4.99 4.18 1.69
#